data_AF-A0A1F6CHM9-F1
#
_entry.id   AF-A0A1F6CHM9-F1
#
_cell.length_a   1.000
_cell.length_b   1.000
_cell.length_c   1.000
_cell.angle_alpha   90.00
_cell.angle_beta   90.00
_cell.angle_gamma   90.00
#
_symmetry.space_group_name_H-M   'P 1'
#
loop_
_entity.id
_entity.type
_entity.pdbx_description
1 polymer ?
#
loop_
_entity_poly.entity_id
_entity_poly.type
_entity_poly.pdbx_seq_one_letter_code
_entity_poly.pdbx_strand_id
1 'polypeptide(L)'
;MSKINVGRVIVSGLLAGVVLNVGEFVLNEPILGDQWTAAMAALNRPPIGGDMIAWFVLLTFVLGIALVWLYAAIRPRFGAGPKTAVWAGVTVWFFACLWGFGSTWVMGLFPARLVGIILVWELIEVPLAAVAGAWLYREAEPA
;
A
#
# COMPACT_ATOMS: atom_id res chain seq x y z
N MET A 1 -13.48 5.79 -25.21
CA MET A 1 -12.78 5.48 -23.95
C MET A 1 -11.30 5.64 -24.22
N SER A 2 -10.64 6.54 -23.49
CA SER A 2 -9.18 6.65 -23.51
C SER A 2 -8.55 5.36 -22.98
N LYS A 3 -7.39 4.99 -23.52
CA LYS A 3 -6.68 3.76 -23.13
C LYS A 3 -5.84 4.01 -21.88
N ILE A 4 -5.69 2.99 -21.04
CA ILE A 4 -4.76 3.02 -19.90
C ILE A 4 -3.35 3.21 -20.45
N ASN A 5 -2.65 4.24 -19.95
CA ASN A 5 -1.25 4.47 -20.31
C ASN A 5 -0.35 3.66 -19.37
N VAL A 6 0.06 2.46 -19.80
CA VAL A 6 0.88 1.54 -18.99
C VAL A 6 2.20 2.19 -18.56
N GLY A 7 2.86 2.95 -19.44
CA GLY A 7 4.09 3.65 -19.10
C GLY A 7 3.89 4.65 -17.95
N ARG A 8 2.80 5.41 -17.99
CA ARG A 8 2.45 6.32 -16.89
C ARG A 8 1.98 5.60 -15.64
N VAL A 9 1.31 4.45 -15.75
CA VAL A 9 0.99 3.61 -14.59
C VAL A 9 2.27 3.19 -13.86
N ILE A 10 3.29 2.73 -14.58
CA ILE A 10 4.55 2.30 -13.97
C ILE A 10 5.23 3.48 -13.27
N VAL A 11 5.47 4.59 -13.97
CA VAL A 11 6.19 5.74 -13.39
C VAL A 11 5.43 6.35 -12.21
N SER A 12 4.11 6.52 -12.35
CA SER A 12 3.26 7.06 -11.29
C SER A 12 3.10 6.08 -10.12
N GLY A 13 3.09 4.79 -10.42
CA GLY A 13 3.05 3.70 -9.45
C GLY A 13 4.32 3.60 -8.63
N LEU A 14 5.49 3.84 -9.24
CA LEU A 14 6.75 3.94 -8.52
C LEU A 14 6.74 5.13 -7.56
N LEU A 15 6.19 6.29 -7.96
CA LEU A 15 6.02 7.43 -7.05
C LEU A 15 5.12 7.06 -5.87
N ALA A 16 3.97 6.41 -6.11
CA ALA A 16 3.11 5.90 -5.04
C ALA A 16 3.85 4.91 -4.14
N GLY A 17 4.64 4.00 -4.73
CA GLY A 17 5.47 3.04 -4.02
C GLY A 17 6.55 3.69 -3.16
N VAL A 18 7.14 4.82 -3.56
CA VAL A 18 8.06 5.59 -2.71
C VAL A 18 7.33 6.13 -1.49
N VAL A 19 6.14 6.71 -1.67
CA VAL A 19 5.34 7.23 -0.56
C VAL A 19 5.03 6.11 0.44
N LEU A 20 4.56 4.96 -0.05
CA LEU A 20 4.29 3.77 0.77
C LEU A 20 5.54 3.26 1.49
N ASN A 21 6.68 3.18 0.81
CA ASN A 21 7.91 2.69 1.44
C ASN A 21 8.41 3.61 2.56
N VAL A 22 8.22 4.92 2.40
CA VAL A 22 8.61 5.89 3.43
C VAL A 22 7.72 5.77 4.66
N GLY A 23 6.40 5.65 4.51
CA GLY A 23 5.52 5.48 5.67
C GLY A 23 5.66 4.10 6.30
N GLU A 24 5.88 3.03 5.52
CA GLU A 24 6.20 1.71 6.04
C GLU A 24 7.52 1.71 6.84
N PHE A 25 8.55 2.43 6.39
CA PHE A 25 9.78 2.60 7.18
C PHE A 25 9.48 3.28 8.52
N VAL A 26 8.73 4.39 8.50
CA VAL A 26 8.35 5.14 9.71
C VAL A 26 7.46 4.33 10.64
N LEU A 27 6.56 3.51 10.10
CA LEU A 27 5.67 2.67 10.90
C LEU A 27 6.44 1.50 11.54
N ASN A 28 7.23 0.78 10.76
CA ASN A 28 7.74 -0.50 11.19
C ASN A 28 9.07 -0.41 11.94
N GLU A 29 9.90 0.59 11.69
CA GLU A 29 11.20 0.72 12.36
C GLU A 29 11.07 1.45 13.71
N PRO A 30 10.70 2.74 13.79
CA PRO A 30 10.65 3.46 15.06
C PRO A 30 9.35 3.26 15.86
N ILE A 31 8.20 2.98 15.22
CA ILE A 31 6.90 2.91 15.94
C ILE A 31 6.58 1.47 16.38
N LEU A 32 6.78 0.49 15.50
CA LEU A 32 6.40 -0.91 15.72
C LEU A 32 7.57 -1.88 15.85
N GLY A 33 8.83 -1.45 15.75
CA GLY A 33 10.00 -2.34 15.72
C GLY A 33 10.06 -3.32 16.90
N ASP A 34 9.85 -2.82 18.12
CA ASP A 34 9.79 -3.65 19.34
C ASP A 34 8.61 -4.62 19.32
N GLN A 35 7.46 -4.18 18.80
CA GLN A 35 6.25 -4.99 18.72
C GLN A 35 6.40 -6.11 17.70
N TRP A 36 7.06 -5.84 16.57
CA TRP A 36 7.43 -6.85 15.57
C TRP A 36 8.44 -7.85 16.12
N THR A 37 9.45 -7.38 16.84
CA THR A 37 10.43 -8.25 17.50
C THR A 37 9.76 -9.21 18.48
N ALA A 38 8.87 -8.68 19.33
CA ALA A 38 8.10 -9.50 20.27
C ALA A 38 7.15 -10.47 19.56
N ALA A 39 6.47 -10.02 18.50
CA ALA A 39 5.56 -10.86 17.71
C ALA A 39 6.29 -12.02 17.02
N MET A 40 7.44 -11.76 16.40
CA MET A 40 8.25 -12.79 15.75
C MET A 40 8.81 -13.79 16.76
N ALA A 41 9.27 -13.31 17.93
CA ALA A 41 9.72 -14.18 19.01
C ALA A 41 8.60 -15.09 19.52
N ALA A 42 7.37 -14.57 19.69
CA ALA A 42 6.21 -15.35 20.11
C ALA A 42 5.85 -16.48 19.10
N LEU A 43 6.17 -16.28 17.82
CA LEU A 43 6.00 -17.27 16.75
C LEU A 43 7.22 -18.20 16.57
N ASN A 44 8.24 -18.10 17.43
CA ASN A 44 9.53 -18.80 17.29
C ASN A 44 10.19 -18.54 15.92
N ARG A 45 10.09 -17.31 15.41
CA ARG A 45 10.70 -16.87 14.16
C ARG A 45 11.86 -15.92 14.43
N PRO A 46 12.87 -15.91 13.53
CA PRO A 46 13.94 -14.92 13.63
C PRO A 46 13.37 -13.49 13.51
N PRO A 47 14.06 -12.48 14.05
CA PRO A 47 13.71 -11.08 13.82
C PRO A 47 13.65 -10.76 12.34
N ILE A 48 12.89 -9.72 11.98
CA ILE A 48 12.80 -9.24 10.61
C ILE A 48 14.19 -8.73 10.19
N GLY A 49 14.81 -9.42 9.24
CA GLY A 49 16.15 -9.13 8.72
C GLY A 49 16.14 -8.29 7.44
N GLY A 50 17.33 -7.86 7.01
CA GLY A 50 17.49 -7.01 5.81
C GLY A 50 17.01 -7.66 4.50
N ASP A 51 17.07 -8.97 4.41
CA ASP A 51 16.54 -9.75 3.28
C ASP A 51 15.01 -9.69 3.20
N MET A 52 14.32 -9.85 4.32
CA MET A 52 12.86 -9.68 4.41
C MET A 52 12.47 -8.24 4.10
N ILE A 53 13.20 -7.27 4.64
CA ILE A 53 12.95 -5.84 4.37
C ILE A 53 13.08 -5.54 2.87
N ALA A 54 14.10 -6.08 2.18
CA ALA A 54 14.24 -5.90 0.74
C ALA A 54 13.03 -6.44 -0.04
N TRP A 55 12.50 -7.61 0.36
CA TRP A 55 11.29 -8.15 -0.24
C TRP A 55 10.05 -7.30 0.04
N PHE A 56 9.87 -6.81 1.27
CA PHE A 56 8.78 -5.90 1.59
C PHE A 56 8.84 -4.65 0.74
N VAL A 57 10.02 -4.03 0.62
CA VAL A 57 10.21 -2.82 -0.21
C VAL A 57 9.80 -3.07 -1.67
N LEU A 58 10.25 -4.19 -2.25
CA LEU A 58 9.90 -4.58 -3.62
C LEU A 58 8.39 -4.82 -3.78
N LEU A 59 7.76 -5.53 -2.85
CA LEU A 59 6.32 -5.80 -2.88
C LEU A 59 5.50 -4.51 -2.71
N THR A 60 5.98 -3.56 -1.90
CA THR A 60 5.36 -2.25 -1.72
C THR A 60 5.39 -1.42 -3.00
N PHE A 61 6.46 -1.51 -3.82
CA PHE A 61 6.47 -0.92 -5.16
C PHE A 61 5.46 -1.57 -6.09
N VAL A 62 5.35 -2.91 -6.06
CA VAL A 62 4.34 -3.64 -6.85
C VAL A 62 2.93 -3.20 -6.44
N LEU A 63 2.68 -3.03 -5.14
CA LEU A 63 1.42 -2.52 -4.61
C LEU A 63 1.14 -1.09 -5.09
N GLY A 64 2.14 -0.20 -5.06
CA GLY A 64 2.03 1.17 -5.59
C GLY A 64 1.66 1.20 -7.07
N ILE A 65 2.23 0.30 -7.88
CA ILE A 65 1.88 0.16 -9.31
C ILE A 65 0.45 -0.36 -9.48
N ALA A 66 0.07 -1.41 -8.73
CA ALA A 66 -1.29 -1.94 -8.75
C ALA A 66 -2.33 -0.90 -8.30
N LEU A 67 -1.99 -0.06 -7.32
CA LEU A 67 -2.81 1.02 -6.81
C LEU A 67 -3.10 2.08 -7.88
N VAL A 68 -2.07 2.53 -8.60
CA VAL A 68 -2.27 3.51 -9.69
C VAL A 68 -2.96 2.87 -10.91
N TRP A 69 -2.70 1.60 -11.19
CA TRP A 69 -3.45 0.86 -12.19
C TRP A 69 -4.94 0.80 -11.86
N LEU A 70 -5.29 0.51 -10.60
CA LEU A 70 -6.68 0.50 -10.15
C LEU A 70 -7.32 1.88 -10.30
N TYR A 71 -6.62 2.95 -9.88
CA TYR A 71 -7.05 4.33 -10.13
C TYR A 71 -7.36 4.58 -11.60
N ALA A 72 -6.45 4.21 -12.50
CA ALA A 72 -6.63 4.35 -13.94
C ALA A 72 -7.84 3.53 -14.46
N ALA A 73 -8.09 2.34 -13.93
CA ALA A 73 -9.19 1.47 -14.33
C ALA A 73 -10.56 2.00 -13.90
N ILE A 74 -10.67 2.62 -12.73
CA ILE A 74 -11.93 3.18 -12.22
C ILE A 74 -12.18 4.62 -12.69
N ARG A 75 -11.13 5.35 -13.10
CA ARG A 75 -11.18 6.74 -13.59
C ARG A 75 -12.27 7.00 -14.64
N PRO A 76 -12.55 6.14 -15.64
CA PRO A 76 -13.60 6.40 -16.63
C PRO A 76 -15.02 6.47 -16.06
N ARG A 77 -15.27 5.85 -14.89
CA ARG A 77 -16.59 5.83 -14.24
C ARG A 77 -16.71 6.84 -13.11
N PHE A 78 -15.62 7.04 -12.36
CA PHE A 78 -15.58 7.90 -11.17
C PHE A 78 -15.10 9.33 -11.48
N GLY A 79 -14.57 9.55 -12.68
CA GLY A 79 -13.97 10.81 -13.09
C GLY A 79 -12.50 10.93 -12.68
N ALA A 80 -11.81 11.90 -13.28
CA ALA A 80 -10.44 12.23 -12.92
C ALA A 80 -10.40 13.07 -11.65
N GLY A 81 -9.48 12.75 -10.74
CA GLY A 81 -9.14 13.62 -9.61
C GLY A 81 -8.81 12.88 -8.31
N PRO A 82 -8.52 13.64 -7.23
CA PRO A 82 -8.11 13.10 -5.94
C PRO A 82 -9.17 12.20 -5.28
N LYS A 83 -10.46 12.53 -5.43
CA LYS A 83 -11.55 11.72 -4.87
C LYS A 83 -11.52 10.27 -5.41
N THR A 84 -11.27 10.11 -6.70
CA THR A 84 -11.14 8.78 -7.33
C THR A 84 -9.89 8.05 -6.85
N ALA A 85 -8.79 8.77 -6.62
CA ALA A 85 -7.57 8.19 -6.07
C ALA A 85 -7.78 7.70 -4.63
N VAL A 86 -8.51 8.45 -3.80
CA VAL A 86 -8.90 8.01 -2.45
C VAL A 86 -9.74 6.74 -2.52
N TRP A 87 -10.71 6.64 -3.44
CA TRP A 87 -11.49 5.41 -3.62
C TRP A 87 -10.62 4.21 -4.02
N ALA A 88 -9.66 4.40 -4.92
CA ALA A 88 -8.68 3.36 -5.26
C ALA A 88 -7.85 2.96 -4.02
N GLY A 89 -7.37 3.94 -3.25
CA GLY A 89 -6.59 3.71 -2.03
C GLY A 89 -7.37 2.95 -0.96
N VAL A 90 -8.61 3.35 -0.67
CA VAL A 90 -9.48 2.65 0.29
C VAL A 90 -9.80 1.23 -0.18
N THR A 91 -9.97 1.03 -1.49
CA THR A 91 -10.18 -0.31 -2.06
C THR A 91 -8.96 -1.20 -1.86
N VAL A 92 -7.76 -0.69 -2.17
CA VAL A 92 -6.51 -1.43 -1.93
C VAL A 92 -6.29 -1.68 -0.45
N TRP A 93 -6.51 -0.69 0.40
CA TRP A 93 -6.46 -0.84 1.86
C TRP A 93 -7.37 -1.97 2.35
N PHE A 94 -8.61 -2.03 1.84
CA PHE A 94 -9.56 -3.07 2.26
C PHE A 94 -9.06 -4.48 1.91
N PHE A 95 -8.57 -4.69 0.69
CA PHE A 95 -8.17 -6.02 0.22
C PHE A 95 -6.74 -6.42 0.65
N ALA A 96 -5.80 -5.49 0.66
CA ALA A 96 -4.41 -5.77 1.00
C ALA A 96 -4.16 -5.67 2.50
N CYS A 97 -4.67 -4.62 3.15
CA CYS A 97 -4.34 -4.31 4.54
C CYS A 97 -5.38 -4.90 5.50
N LEU A 98 -6.66 -4.54 5.36
CA LEU A 98 -7.71 -5.02 6.26
C LEU A 98 -7.88 -6.53 6.20
N TRP A 99 -8.03 -7.09 5.00
CA TRP A 99 -8.12 -8.54 4.85
C TRP A 99 -6.79 -9.23 5.20
N GLY A 100 -5.67 -8.72 4.68
CA GLY A 100 -4.34 -9.29 4.92
C GLY A 100 -3.98 -9.32 6.40
N PHE A 101 -3.79 -8.17 7.04
CA PHE A 101 -3.44 -8.10 8.46
C PHE A 101 -4.58 -8.49 9.39
N GLY A 102 -5.83 -8.16 9.07
CA GLY A 102 -6.98 -8.56 9.88
C GLY A 102 -7.08 -10.08 10.01
N SER A 103 -6.79 -10.83 8.94
CA SER A 103 -6.78 -12.31 9.00
C SER A 103 -5.71 -12.85 9.95
N THR A 104 -4.55 -12.20 10.07
CA THR A 104 -3.49 -12.64 11.00
C THR A 104 -3.91 -12.53 12.46
N TRP A 105 -4.71 -11.51 12.81
CA TRP A 105 -5.30 -11.38 14.13
C TRP A 105 -6.34 -12.48 14.40
N VAL A 106 -7.23 -12.73 13.44
CA VAL A 106 -8.24 -13.80 13.54
C VAL A 106 -7.60 -15.17 13.73
N MET A 107 -6.46 -15.42 13.08
CA MET A 107 -5.69 -16.66 13.24
C MET A 107 -4.87 -16.73 14.54
N GLY A 108 -4.87 -15.67 15.35
CA GLY A 108 -4.10 -15.59 16.60
C GLY A 108 -2.58 -15.45 16.37
N LEU A 109 -2.14 -15.03 15.18
CA LEU A 109 -0.72 -14.89 14.85
C LEU A 109 -0.13 -13.62 15.46
N PHE A 110 -0.88 -12.51 15.43
CA PHE A 110 -0.41 -11.21 15.90
C PHE A 110 -1.36 -10.57 16.92
N PRO A 111 -0.85 -9.77 17.88
CA PRO A 111 -1.66 -9.08 18.86
C PRO A 111 -2.63 -8.07 18.21
N ALA A 112 -3.85 -7.96 18.76
CA ALA A 112 -4.86 -7.02 18.27
C ALA A 112 -4.37 -5.57 18.21
N ARG A 113 -3.53 -5.16 19.16
CA ARG A 113 -2.96 -3.81 19.21
C ARG A 113 -2.01 -3.54 18.03
N LEU A 114 -1.15 -4.51 17.69
CA LEU A 114 -0.21 -4.39 16.57
C LEU A 114 -0.98 -4.25 15.26
N VAL A 115 -1.91 -5.17 15.02
CA VAL A 115 -2.76 -5.17 13.81
C VAL A 115 -3.61 -3.90 13.74
N GLY A 116 -4.21 -3.47 14.87
CA GLY A 116 -5.03 -2.26 14.90
C GLY A 116 -4.27 -0.98 14.52
N ILE A 117 -3.02 -0.83 14.98
CA ILE A 117 -2.19 0.32 14.61
C ILE A 117 -1.89 0.31 13.10
N ILE A 118 -1.47 -0.84 12.56
CA ILE A 118 -1.21 -1.00 11.13
C ILE A 118 -2.44 -0.62 10.31
N LEU A 119 -3.61 -1.17 10.65
CA LEU A 119 -4.83 -0.91 9.89
C LEU A 119 -5.23 0.57 9.85
N VAL A 120 -5.08 1.29 10.96
CA VAL A 120 -5.39 2.73 11.02
C VAL A 120 -4.36 3.55 10.26
N TRP A 121 -3.08 3.20 10.35
CA TRP A 121 -2.02 3.86 9.62
C TRP A 121 -2.20 3.71 8.10
N GLU A 122 -2.35 2.47 7.64
CA GLU A 122 -2.55 2.12 6.24
C GLU A 122 -3.82 2.76 5.65
N LEU A 123 -4.86 3.00 6.46
CA LEU A 123 -6.10 3.64 6.02
C LEU A 123 -5.86 5.09 5.57
N ILE A 124 -4.80 5.72 6.07
CA ILE A 124 -4.41 7.08 5.70
C ILE A 124 -3.32 7.03 4.64
N GLU A 125 -2.30 6.19 4.83
CA GLU A 125 -1.15 6.12 3.95
C GLU A 125 -1.50 5.68 2.53
N VAL A 126 -2.27 4.59 2.37
CA VAL A 126 -2.57 4.04 1.05
C VAL A 126 -3.37 5.05 0.19
N PRO A 127 -4.42 5.73 0.71
CA PRO A 127 -5.05 6.83 -0.02
C PRO A 127 -4.12 8.01 -0.35
N LEU A 128 -3.20 8.38 0.55
CA LEU A 128 -2.24 9.46 0.29
C LEU A 128 -1.28 9.08 -0.85
N ALA A 129 -0.74 7.86 -0.83
CA ALA A 129 0.09 7.31 -1.90
C ALA A 129 -0.68 7.25 -3.23
N ALA A 130 -1.96 6.88 -3.19
CA ALA A 130 -2.83 6.86 -4.36
C ALA A 130 -2.98 8.26 -4.97
N VAL A 131 -3.20 9.28 -4.14
CA VAL A 131 -3.32 10.68 -4.57
C VAL A 131 -1.99 11.17 -5.18
N ALA A 132 -0.86 10.84 -4.56
CA ALA A 132 0.47 11.18 -5.08
C ALA A 132 0.72 10.56 -6.47
N GLY A 133 0.44 9.26 -6.63
CA GLY A 133 0.56 8.59 -7.92
C GLY A 133 -0.42 9.13 -8.97
N ALA A 134 -1.69 9.36 -8.58
CA ALA A 134 -2.71 9.91 -9.47
C ALA A 134 -2.36 11.30 -10.03
N TRP A 135 -1.57 12.09 -9.29
CA TRP A 135 -1.13 13.42 -9.74
C TRP A 135 -0.24 13.36 -10.99
N LEU A 136 0.59 12.33 -11.11
CA LEU A 136 1.48 12.12 -12.26
C LEU A 136 0.80 11.35 -13.42
N TYR A 137 -0.24 10.58 -13.10
CA TYR A 137 -0.95 9.76 -14.08
C TYR A 137 -1.77 10.62 -15.05
N ARG A 138 -1.63 10.29 -16.34
CA ARG A 138 -2.51 10.78 -17.41
C ARG A 138 -2.81 9.61 -18.34
N GLU A 139 -3.98 9.66 -18.99
CA GLU A 139 -4.35 8.64 -19.97
C GLU A 139 -3.53 8.75 -21.26
N ALA A 140 -3.59 7.70 -22.09
CA ALA A 140 -3.02 7.77 -23.43
C ALA A 140 -3.87 8.69 -24.30
N GLU A 141 -3.22 9.49 -25.14
CA GLU A 141 -3.92 10.34 -26.12
C GLU A 141 -4.75 9.45 -27.07
N PRO A 142 -5.98 9.87 -27.42
CA PRO A 142 -6.72 9.21 -28.48
C PRO A 142 -5.96 9.39 -29.79
N ALA A 143 -5.70 8.27 -30.47
CA ALA A 143 -5.15 8.25 -31.84
C ALA A 143 -6.16 8.82 -32.85
#